data_AF-A0A957MTH1-F1
#
_entry.id   AF-A0A957MTH1-F1
#
_cell.length_a   1.000
_cell.length_b   1.000
_cell.length_c   1.000
_cell.angle_alpha   90.00
_cell.angle_beta   90.00
_cell.angle_gamma   90.00
#
_symmetry.space_group_name_H-M   'P 1'
#
loop_
_entity.id
_entity.type
_entity.pdbx_description
1 polymer ?
#
loop_
_entity_poly.entity_id
_entity_poly.type
_entity_poly.pdbx_seq_one_letter_code
_entity_poly.pdbx_strand_id
1 'polypeptide(L)' 'GEEIEAFIAEIRPDGIVVDTNHWLAGETLHFKVKIVGVRPALPEELEHGHAHGDGHEHHH' A
#
# COMPACT_ATOMS: atom_id res chain seq x y z
N GLY A 1 11.20 5.34 17.37
CA GLY A 1 11.59 4.31 16.41
C GLY A 1 10.42 4.10 15.49
N GLU A 2 10.66 3.77 14.23
CA GLU A 2 9.58 3.36 13.33
C GLU A 2 9.17 1.92 13.64
N GLU A 3 7.87 1.67 13.59
CA GLU A 3 7.31 0.33 13.69
C GLU A 3 7.46 -0.37 12.33
N ILE A 4 7.81 -1.65 12.36
CA ILE A 4 7.93 -2.48 11.16
C ILE A 4 6.99 -3.67 11.28
N GLU A 5 6.26 -3.95 10.20
CA GLU A 5 5.50 -5.19 10.06
C GLU A 5 6.45 -6.32 9.63
N ALA A 6 6.29 -7.48 10.25
CA ALA A 6 7.12 -8.64 9.95
C ALA A 6 6.35 -9.95 10.19
N PHE A 7 6.73 -10.98 9.43
CA PHE A 7 6.13 -12.31 9.49
C PHE A 7 7.13 -13.33 10.04
N ILE A 8 6.64 -14.34 10.76
CA ILE A 8 7.48 -15.48 11.17
C ILE A 8 7.59 -16.41 9.96
N ALA A 9 8.79 -16.52 9.40
CA ALA A 9 9.08 -17.41 8.29
C ALA A 9 9.32 -18.86 8.78
N GLU A 10 9.96 -19.03 9.94
CA GLU A 10 10.31 -20.33 10.50
C GLU A 10 10.42 -20.30 12.03
N ILE A 11 10.04 -21.38 12.69
CA ILE A 11 10.22 -21.58 14.14
C ILE A 11 11.25 -22.68 14.37
N ARG A 12 12.26 -22.41 15.19
CA ARG A 12 13.35 -23.31 15.57
C ARG A 12 13.42 -23.49 17.09
N PRO A 13 14.08 -24.54 17.60
CA PRO A 13 14.18 -24.78 19.04
C PRO A 13 14.85 -23.64 19.82
N ASP A 14 15.75 -22.89 19.18
CA ASP A 14 16.57 -21.82 19.75
C ASP A 14 16.16 -20.41 19.29
N GLY A 15 15.15 -20.28 18.42
CA GLY A 15 14.72 -18.99 17.93
C GLY A 15 13.73 -19.03 16.77
N ILE A 16 13.54 -17.88 16.12
CA ILE A 16 12.66 -17.72 14.96
C ILE A 16 13.39 -17.02 13.82
N VAL A 17 12.97 -17.30 12.59
CA VAL A 17 13.36 -16.54 11.40
C VAL A 17 12.24 -15.56 11.08
N VAL A 18 12.59 -14.28 10.95
CA VAL A 18 11.64 -13.19 10.69
C VAL A 18 11.84 -12.70 9.26
N ASP A 19 10.73 -12.55 8.53
CA ASP A 19 10.68 -11.93 7.22
C ASP A 19 10.07 -10.53 7.34
N THR A 20 10.84 -9.51 6.97
CA THR A 20 10.42 -8.10 6.98
C THR A 20 10.09 -7.59 5.59
N ASN A 21 10.06 -8.46 4.58
CA ASN A 21 9.62 -8.08 3.26
C ASN A 21 8.10 -7.86 3.25
N HIS A 22 7.66 -6.99 2.35
CA HIS A 22 6.23 -6.88 2.04
C HIS A 22 5.70 -8.24 1.57
N TRP A 23 4.47 -8.59 1.94
CA TRP A 23 3.81 -9.88 1.64
C TRP A 23 3.79 -10.30 0.16
N LEU A 24 3.99 -9.36 -0.77
CA LEU A 24 4.08 -9.59 -2.22
C LEU A 24 5.50 -9.37 -2.80
N ALA A 25 6.52 -9.25 -1.96
CA ALA A 25 7.89 -9.09 -2.44
C ALA A 25 8.35 -10.33 -3.20
N GLY A 26 8.95 -10.14 -4.38
CA GLY A 26 9.38 -11.24 -5.26
C GLY A 26 8.28 -11.81 -6.15
N GLU A 27 7.01 -11.47 -5.91
CA GLU A 27 5.88 -11.95 -6.70
C GLU A 27 5.71 -11.17 -8.01
N THR A 28 5.40 -11.89 -9.10
CA THR A 28 4.98 -11.25 -10.35
C THR A 28 3.47 -11.05 -10.34
N LEU A 29 3.05 -9.81 -10.17
CA LEU A 29 1.63 -9.46 -10.11
C LEU A 29 1.03 -9.32 -11.52
N HIS A 30 -0.04 -10.06 -11.78
CA HIS A 30 -0.76 -10.02 -13.05
C HIS A 30 -2.12 -9.36 -12.87
N PHE A 31 -2.35 -8.24 -13.57
CA PHE A 31 -3.60 -7.49 -13.48
C PHE A 31 -4.32 -7.43 -14.82
N LYS A 32 -5.64 -7.53 -14.78
CA LYS A 32 -6.52 -7.18 -15.90
C LYS A 32 -7.26 -5.89 -15.55
N VAL A 33 -6.84 -4.79 -16.17
CA VAL A 33 -7.34 -3.44 -15.84
C VAL A 33 -8.25 -2.93 -16.96
N LYS A 34 -9.27 -2.14 -16.57
CA LYS A 34 -10.10 -1.35 -17.49
C LYS A 34 -10.11 0.10 -17.02
N ILE A 35 -9.85 1.04 -17.93
CA ILE A 35 -9.97 2.48 -17.65
C ILE A 35 -11.46 2.83 -17.62
N VAL A 36 -11.91 3.44 -16.51
CA VAL A 36 -13.32 3.84 -16.31
C VAL A 36 -13.54 5.34 -16.47
N GLY A 37 -12.48 6.15 -16.42
CA GLY A 37 -12.56 7.60 -16.57
C GLY A 37 -11.19 8.26 -16.40
N VAL A 38 -11.07 9.50 -16.89
CA VAL A 38 -9.89 10.36 -16.75
C VAL A 38 -10.39 11.79 -16.57
N ARG A 39 -9.84 12.52 -15.59
CA ARG A 39 -10.10 13.95 -15.38
C ARG A 39 -8.82 14.66 -14.93
N PRO A 40 -8.76 16.00 -15.04
CA PRO A 40 -7.73 16.78 -14.36
C PRO A 40 -7.82 16.60 -12.83
N ALA A 41 -6.67 16.60 -12.17
CA ALA A 41 -6.59 16.69 -10.71
C ALA A 41 -7.03 18.08 -10.24
N LEU A 42 -7.68 18.16 -9.07
CA LEU A 42 -8.00 19.42 -8.40
C LEU A 42 -6.74 20.00 -7.72
N PRO A 43 -6.68 21.33 -7.45
CA PRO A 43 -5.55 21.93 -6.76
C PRO A 43 -5.20 21.26 -5.42
N GLU A 44 -6.21 20.92 -4.63
CA GLU A 44 -6.05 20.24 -3.32
C GLU A 44 -5.47 18.82 -3.46
N GLU A 45 -5.91 18.05 -4.47
CA GLU A 45 -5.39 16.69 -4.72
C GLU A 45 -3.91 16.72 -5.11
N LEU A 46 -3.47 17.80 -5.78
CA LEU A 46 -2.06 18.03 -6.10
C LEU A 46 -1.25 18.39 -4.86
N GLU A 47 -1.83 19.17 -3.94
CA GLU A 47 -1.19 19.54 -2.67
C GLU A 47 -1.05 18.33 -1.73
N HIS A 48 -2.06 17.46 -1.67
CA HIS A 48 -2.04 16.24 -0.85
C HIS A 48 -1.26 15.07 -1.48
N GLY A 49 -1.17 15.03 -2.81
CA GLY A 49 -0.47 13.98 -3.55
C GLY A 49 -1.29 12.71 -3.78
N HIS A 50 -2.60 12.74 -3.56
CA HIS A 50 -3.51 11.63 -3.83
C HIS A 50 -4.89 12.12 -4.29
N ALA A 51 -5.59 11.28 -5.05
CA ALA A 51 -6.97 11.56 -5.45
C ALA A 51 -7.92 11.53 -4.24
N HIS A 52 -8.95 12.36 -4.26
CA HIS A 52 -10.07 12.30 -3.33
C HIS A 52 -11.20 11.49 -3.97
N GLY A 53 -11.71 10.49 -3.25
CA GLY A 53 -12.85 9.70 -3.71
C GLY A 53 -14.18 10.44 -3.55
N ASP A 54 -15.18 10.02 -4.32
CA ASP A 54 -16.58 10.48 -4.16
C ASP A 54 -17.09 10.05 -2.77
N GLY A 55 -16.90 10.87 -1.74
CA GLY A 55 -17.38 10.63 -0.37
C GLY A 55 -16.38 10.91 0.76
N HIS A 56 -15.13 11.24 0.45
CA HIS A 56 -14.15 11.68 1.44
C HIS A 56 -13.72 13.11 1.16
N GLU A 57 -14.68 14.03 1.13
CA GLU A 57 -14.39 15.43 1.30
C GLU A 57 -14.07 15.64 2.79
N HIS A 58 -12.78 15.71 3.14
CA HIS A 58 -12.38 16.28 4.40
C HIS A 58 -12.62 17.79 4.31
N HIS A 59 -13.85 18.23 4.62
CA HIS A 59 -14.09 19.63 4.92
C HIS A 59 -13.24 19.96 6.14
N HIS A 60 -12.27 20.85 5.96
CA HIS A 60 -11.75 21.64 7.06
C HIS A 60 -12.82 22.61 7.56
#